data_AF-A0A644STH8-F1
#
_entry.id   AF-A0A644STH8-F1
#
_cell.length_a   1.000
_cell.length_b   1.000
_cell.length_c   1.000
_cell.angle_alpha   90.00
_cell.angle_beta   90.00
_cell.angle_gamma   90.00
#
_symmetry.space_group_name_H-M   'P 1'
#
loop_
_entity.id
_entity.type
_entity.pdbx_description
1 polymer ?
#
loop_
_entity_poly.entity_id
_entity_poly.type
_entity_poly.pdbx_seq_one_letter_code
_entity_poly.pdbx_strand_id
1 'polypeptide(L)'
;MKNKSIIILLIILIAFLGGVFYLSPNIVSETAVGSSESNNSQDNPISYKAQFEEGDKIIKLQNFSNMSSEEKDDYVKKLAESKGYDMVTNFEPEDGFQIWHAINSSSNPEKHMNIIIQKNTGEVVIYKED
;
A
#
# COMPACT_ATOMS: atom_id res chain seq x y z
N MET A 1 14.55 33.14 -39.01
CA MET A 1 13.79 31.87 -38.98
C MET A 1 14.04 31.11 -37.67
N LYS A 2 13.60 31.67 -36.54
CA LYS A 2 13.73 31.07 -35.20
C LYS A 2 12.37 31.32 -34.55
N ASN A 3 11.48 30.32 -34.54
CA ASN A 3 10.19 30.28 -33.81
C ASN A 3 9.30 29.10 -34.26
N LYS A 4 9.70 28.33 -35.29
CA LYS A 4 8.95 27.13 -35.71
C LYS A 4 9.29 25.88 -34.86
N SER A 5 10.48 25.80 -34.27
CA SER A 5 10.93 24.64 -33.49
C SER A 5 10.24 24.50 -32.13
N ILE A 6 9.77 25.60 -31.53
CA ILE A 6 9.12 25.57 -30.19
C ILE A 6 7.69 25.01 -30.30
N ILE A 7 6.98 25.32 -31.38
CA ILE A 7 5.60 24.88 -31.59
C ILE A 7 5.52 23.37 -31.82
N ILE A 8 6.49 22.79 -32.53
CA ILE A 8 6.56 21.34 -32.77
C ILE A 8 6.81 20.58 -31.45
N LEU A 9 7.66 21.12 -30.57
CA LEU A 9 7.97 20.53 -29.27
C LEU A 9 6.75 20.50 -28.34
N LEU A 10 5.88 21.52 -28.42
CA LEU A 10 4.64 21.59 -27.66
C LEU A 10 3.59 20.55 -28.12
N ILE A 11 3.53 20.26 -29.41
CA ILE A 11 2.60 19.27 -29.99
C ILE A 11 2.98 17.84 -29.58
N ILE A 12 4.28 17.53 -29.52
CA ILE A 12 4.78 16.22 -29.06
C ILE A 12 4.43 15.98 -27.58
N LEU A 13 4.51 17.02 -26.74
CA LEU A 13 4.19 16.92 -25.32
C LEU A 13 2.70 16.63 -25.07
N ILE A 14 1.80 17.25 -25.84
CA ILE A 14 0.35 17.04 -25.74
C ILE A 14 -0.05 15.64 -26.24
N ALA A 15 0.61 15.13 -27.29
CA ALA A 15 0.39 13.76 -27.77
C ALA A 15 0.84 12.71 -26.75
N PHE A 16 1.90 12.99 -25.97
CA PHE A 16 2.39 12.09 -24.92
C PHE A 16 1.45 12.07 -23.70
N LEU A 17 0.87 13.22 -23.34
CA LEU A 17 -0.11 13.33 -22.24
C LEU A 17 -1.50 12.79 -22.62
N GLY A 18 -1.91 12.90 -23.89
CA GLY A 18 -3.19 12.37 -24.39
C GLY A 18 -3.18 10.87 -24.70
N GLY A 19 -2.02 10.28 -25.01
CA GLY A 19 -1.89 8.88 -25.41
C GLY A 19 -2.05 7.87 -24.26
N VAL A 20 -1.91 8.29 -23.01
CA VAL A 20 -2.04 7.39 -21.84
C VAL A 20 -3.51 7.12 -21.45
N PHE A 21 -4.47 7.83 -22.05
CA PHE A 21 -5.90 7.66 -21.77
C PHE A 21 -6.66 6.70 -22.72
N TYR A 22 -5.97 6.02 -23.64
CA TYR A 22 -6.61 5.21 -24.71
C TYR A 22 -6.10 3.76 -24.85
N LEU A 23 -5.80 3.11 -23.73
CA LEU A 23 -5.66 1.65 -23.66
C LEU A 23 -6.54 1.10 -22.53
N SER A 24 -7.84 1.40 -22.58
CA SER A 24 -8.84 0.55 -21.95
C SER A 24 -9.15 -0.59 -22.90
N PRO A 25 -8.80 -1.85 -22.61
CA PRO A 25 -9.53 -2.94 -23.21
C PRO A 25 -10.93 -2.92 -22.59
N ASN A 26 -11.92 -2.59 -23.42
CA ASN A 26 -13.30 -3.01 -23.18
C ASN A 26 -13.31 -4.55 -23.15
N ILE A 27 -13.05 -5.12 -21.98
CA ILE A 27 -13.41 -6.51 -21.71
C ILE A 27 -14.76 -6.43 -21.02
N VAL A 28 -15.81 -6.57 -21.83
CA VAL A 28 -17.10 -7.06 -21.35
C VAL A 28 -16.83 -8.47 -20.86
N SER A 29 -16.61 -8.61 -19.55
CA SER A 29 -16.73 -9.92 -18.92
C SER A 29 -18.23 -10.14 -18.72
N GLU A 30 -18.81 -10.95 -19.61
CA GLU A 30 -20.04 -11.67 -19.30
C GLU A 30 -19.77 -12.49 -18.04
N THR A 31 -20.11 -11.93 -16.88
CA THR A 31 -20.16 -12.72 -15.66
C THR A 31 -21.42 -13.55 -15.77
N ALA A 32 -21.21 -14.83 -16.04
CA ALA A 32 -22.22 -15.87 -16.01
C ALA A 32 -23.06 -15.72 -14.73
N VAL A 33 -24.38 -15.69 -14.92
CA VAL A 33 -25.36 -15.96 -13.87
C VAL A 33 -25.13 -17.41 -13.43
N GLY A 34 -24.29 -17.57 -12.41
CA GLY A 34 -24.14 -18.78 -11.64
C GLY A 34 -24.68 -18.53 -10.25
N SER A 35 -25.99 -18.67 -10.08
CA SER A 35 -26.60 -18.85 -8.78
C SER A 35 -26.03 -20.12 -8.16
N SER A 36 -25.16 -19.95 -7.18
CA SER A 36 -24.81 -20.98 -6.22
C SER A 36 -24.69 -20.30 -4.87
N GLU A 37 -25.75 -20.45 -4.09
CA GLU A 37 -25.70 -20.33 -2.63
C GLU A 37 -24.58 -21.25 -2.15
N SER A 38 -23.39 -20.71 -2.00
CA SER A 38 -22.35 -21.30 -1.19
C SER A 38 -22.34 -20.51 0.09
N ASN A 39 -22.94 -21.09 1.14
CA ASN A 39 -22.74 -20.71 2.54
C ASN A 39 -21.28 -20.93 2.95
N ASN A 40 -20.33 -20.33 2.23
CA ASN A 40 -18.99 -20.15 2.74
C ASN A 40 -19.04 -18.85 3.53
N SER A 41 -18.89 -18.97 4.84
CA SER A 41 -18.34 -17.92 5.68
C SER A 41 -17.03 -17.44 5.04
N GLN A 42 -17.13 -16.48 4.10
CA GLN A 42 -16.02 -15.61 3.78
C GLN A 42 -15.76 -14.87 5.07
N ASP A 43 -14.72 -15.29 5.80
CA ASP A 43 -14.12 -14.45 6.82
C ASP A 43 -13.86 -13.10 6.15
N ASN A 44 -14.63 -12.10 6.57
CA ASN A 44 -14.41 -10.74 6.10
C ASN A 44 -12.97 -10.39 6.50
N PRO A 45 -12.13 -9.90 5.57
CA PRO A 45 -10.78 -9.52 5.92
C PRO A 45 -10.81 -8.52 7.08
N ILE A 46 -10.07 -8.84 8.15
CA ILE A 46 -10.05 -8.05 9.38
C ILE A 46 -9.59 -6.64 9.05
N SER A 47 -10.38 -5.63 9.45
CA SER A 47 -10.05 -4.22 9.20
C SER A 47 -8.71 -3.82 9.84
N TYR A 48 -7.99 -2.84 9.27
CA TYR A 48 -6.74 -2.36 9.86
C TYR A 48 -6.89 -1.83 11.28
N LYS A 49 -8.05 -1.27 11.60
CA LYS A 49 -8.39 -0.89 12.97
C LYS A 49 -8.37 -2.10 13.91
N ALA A 50 -8.99 -3.21 13.52
CA ALA A 50 -8.98 -4.44 14.31
C ALA A 50 -7.57 -5.06 14.38
N GLN A 51 -6.82 -5.08 13.26
CA GLN A 51 -5.42 -5.50 13.27
C GLN A 51 -4.54 -4.66 14.20
N PHE A 52 -4.81 -3.36 14.32
CA PHE A 52 -4.13 -2.47 15.25
C PHE A 52 -4.50 -2.76 16.72
N GLU A 53 -5.75 -3.11 16.99
CA GLU A 53 -6.23 -3.45 18.33
C GLU A 53 -5.73 -4.83 18.79
N GLU A 54 -5.58 -5.78 17.87
CA GLU A 54 -5.18 -7.17 18.13
C GLU A 54 -3.66 -7.42 18.04
N GLY A 55 -2.94 -6.59 17.29
CA GLY A 55 -1.52 -6.80 17.02
C GLY A 55 -0.57 -6.53 18.20
N ASP A 56 0.68 -6.95 18.02
CA ASP A 56 1.75 -6.77 18.99
C ASP A 56 2.17 -5.31 19.09
N LYS A 57 1.97 -4.72 20.26
CA LYS A 57 2.40 -3.34 20.56
C LYS A 57 3.91 -3.28 20.70
N ILE A 58 4.54 -2.42 19.91
CA ILE A 58 6.00 -2.28 19.85
C ILE A 58 6.47 -1.09 20.67
N ILE A 59 6.08 0.12 20.27
CA ILE A 59 6.52 1.37 20.87
C ILE A 59 5.57 2.52 20.52
N LYS A 60 5.69 3.63 21.23
CA LYS A 60 5.08 4.91 20.88
C LYS A 60 6.14 5.91 20.40
N LEU A 61 6.14 6.22 19.11
CA LEU A 61 7.01 7.21 18.48
C LEU A 61 6.52 8.63 18.77
N GLN A 62 7.13 9.28 19.76
CA GLN A 62 6.71 10.60 20.26
C GLN A 62 6.71 11.71 19.18
N ASN A 63 7.46 11.53 18.11
CA ASN A 63 7.65 12.50 17.04
C ASN A 63 7.18 12.00 15.67
N PHE A 64 6.36 10.94 15.59
CA PHE A 64 5.95 10.34 14.31
C PHE A 64 5.32 11.34 13.34
N SER A 65 4.52 12.28 13.82
CA SER A 65 3.90 13.33 13.01
C SER A 65 4.91 14.30 12.39
N ASN A 66 6.09 14.41 12.99
CA ASN A 66 7.14 15.33 12.58
C ASN A 66 8.25 14.64 11.79
N MET A 67 8.24 13.30 11.74
CA MET A 67 9.15 12.53 10.89
C MET A 67 8.80 12.77 9.43
N SER A 68 9.83 13.00 8.62
CA SER A 68 9.74 12.97 7.17
C SER A 68 9.32 11.58 6.67
N SER A 69 8.82 11.50 5.43
CA SER A 69 8.47 10.21 4.81
C SER A 69 9.68 9.26 4.81
N GLU A 70 10.88 9.77 4.53
CA GLU A 70 12.11 8.98 4.49
C GLU A 70 12.47 8.40 5.87
N GLU A 71 12.35 9.20 6.93
CA GLU A 71 12.60 8.73 8.30
C GLU A 71 11.60 7.65 8.73
N LYS A 72 10.32 7.80 8.33
CA LYS A 72 9.28 6.78 8.59
C LYS A 72 9.61 5.48 7.86
N ASP A 73 9.92 5.58 6.57
CA ASP A 73 10.25 4.41 5.76
C ASP A 73 11.53 3.71 6.25
N ASP A 74 12.57 4.45 6.66
CA ASP A 74 13.80 3.89 7.23
C ASP A 74 13.54 3.18 8.57
N TYR A 75 12.76 3.78 9.46
CA TYR A 75 12.36 3.14 10.72
C TYR A 75 11.63 1.82 10.46
N VAL A 76 10.63 1.82 9.58
CA VAL A 76 9.83 0.65 9.27
C VAL A 76 10.66 -0.43 8.59
N LYS A 77 11.54 -0.09 7.64
CA LYS A 77 12.44 -1.05 7.00
C LYS A 77 13.32 -1.77 8.02
N LYS A 78 13.96 -1.01 8.92
CA LYS A 78 14.79 -1.59 10.00
C LYS A 78 13.96 -2.49 10.93
N LEU A 79 12.73 -2.11 11.23
CA LEU A 79 11.81 -2.92 12.03
C LEU A 79 11.45 -4.23 11.30
N ALA A 80 11.09 -4.17 10.02
CA ALA A 80 10.78 -5.33 9.18
C ALA A 80 11.98 -6.28 9.06
N GLU A 81 13.17 -5.75 8.77
CA GLU A 81 14.43 -6.50 8.69
C GLU A 81 14.74 -7.23 9.99
N SER A 82 14.52 -6.58 11.15
CA SER A 82 14.72 -7.21 12.47
C SER A 82 13.79 -8.40 12.73
N LYS A 83 12.69 -8.50 11.96
CA LYS A 83 11.73 -9.60 12.00
C LYS A 83 11.91 -10.59 10.85
N GLY A 84 12.92 -10.37 9.98
CA GLY A 84 13.23 -11.24 8.85
C GLY A 84 12.40 -10.96 7.59
N TYR A 85 11.93 -9.74 7.39
CA TYR A 85 11.20 -9.30 6.19
C TYR A 85 12.05 -8.28 5.42
N ASP A 86 12.08 -8.37 4.09
CA ASP A 86 13.05 -7.66 3.24
C ASP A 86 12.40 -6.76 2.18
N MET A 87 11.12 -6.95 1.90
CA MET A 87 10.33 -6.10 1.00
C MET A 87 9.23 -5.42 1.78
N VAL A 88 9.11 -4.10 1.62
CA VAL A 88 8.13 -3.28 2.35
C VAL A 88 7.42 -2.34 1.38
N THR A 89 6.09 -2.29 1.43
CA THR A 89 5.25 -1.36 0.67
C THR A 89 4.38 -0.53 1.60
N ASN A 90 4.38 0.79 1.40
CA ASN A 90 3.63 1.76 2.20
C ASN A 90 2.26 2.04 1.54
N PHE A 91 1.21 2.11 2.34
CA PHE A 91 -0.07 2.70 1.95
C PHE A 91 -0.74 3.42 3.12
N GLU A 92 -1.54 4.44 2.79
CA GLU A 92 -2.23 5.27 3.78
C GLU A 92 -3.75 5.18 3.55
N PRO A 93 -4.47 4.39 4.37
CA PRO A 93 -5.91 4.36 4.29
C PRO A 93 -6.50 5.62 4.98
N GLU A 94 -7.76 5.98 4.69
CA GLU A 94 -8.39 7.23 5.15
C GLU A 94 -8.65 7.28 6.67
N ASP A 95 -8.43 6.17 7.37
CA ASP A 95 -8.83 5.86 8.75
C ASP A 95 -7.80 6.30 9.81
N GLY A 96 -6.89 7.21 9.48
CA GLY A 96 -5.95 7.80 10.44
C GLY A 96 -4.76 6.91 10.79
N PHE A 97 -4.53 5.85 10.01
CA PHE A 97 -3.37 4.98 10.08
C PHE A 97 -2.42 5.25 8.93
N GLN A 98 -1.17 4.85 9.12
CA GLN A 98 -0.18 4.68 8.07
C GLN A 98 0.34 3.25 8.18
N ILE A 99 0.33 2.52 7.07
CA ILE A 99 0.52 1.06 7.08
C ILE A 99 1.63 0.69 6.12
N TRP A 100 2.48 -0.23 6.57
CA TRP A 100 3.47 -0.86 5.73
C TRP A 100 3.26 -2.37 5.73
N HIS A 101 3.09 -2.92 4.54
CA HIS A 101 3.01 -4.35 4.32
C HIS A 101 4.43 -4.87 4.06
N ALA A 102 4.88 -5.81 4.89
CA ALA A 102 6.20 -6.41 4.78
C ALA A 102 6.09 -7.89 4.43
N ILE A 103 6.88 -8.33 3.45
CA ILE A 103 6.96 -9.74 3.00
C ILE A 103 8.41 -10.22 3.08
N ASN A 104 8.58 -11.53 3.28
CA ASN A 104 9.89 -12.19 3.18
C ASN A 104 10.00 -12.87 1.82
N SER A 105 10.79 -12.29 0.93
CA SER A 105 10.92 -12.75 -0.46
C SER A 105 11.61 -14.11 -0.62
N SER A 106 12.33 -14.56 0.41
CA SER A 106 13.26 -15.70 0.33
C SER A 106 12.74 -17.00 0.96
N SER A 107 11.79 -16.90 1.89
CA SER A 107 11.46 -18.02 2.80
C SER A 107 10.03 -18.53 2.66
N ASN A 108 9.06 -17.63 2.44
CA ASN A 108 7.66 -17.96 2.15
C ASN A 108 6.91 -16.66 1.77
N PRO A 109 6.56 -16.44 0.48
CA PRO A 109 5.86 -15.23 0.06
C PRO A 109 4.45 -15.10 0.64
N GLU A 110 3.88 -16.18 1.18
CA GLU A 110 2.59 -16.17 1.86
C GLU A 110 2.70 -15.58 3.29
N LYS A 111 3.91 -15.59 3.87
CA LYS A 111 4.15 -14.96 5.17
C LYS A 111 4.36 -13.47 4.98
N HIS A 112 3.36 -12.72 5.42
CA HIS A 112 3.37 -11.28 5.44
C HIS A 112 3.15 -10.75 6.85
N MET A 113 3.45 -9.48 7.07
CA MET A 113 3.09 -8.76 8.30
C MET A 113 2.72 -7.32 7.97
N ASN A 114 1.83 -6.75 8.75
CA ASN A 114 1.48 -5.34 8.67
C ASN A 114 2.13 -4.60 9.84
N ILE A 115 2.89 -3.56 9.52
CA ILE A 115 3.34 -2.56 10.50
C ILE A 115 2.33 -1.42 10.42
N ILE A 116 1.57 -1.22 11.48
CA ILE A 116 0.48 -0.24 11.55
C ILE A 116 0.87 0.84 12.54
N ILE A 117 0.90 2.10 12.08
CA ILE A 117 1.21 3.25 12.92
C ILE A 117 0.02 4.21 12.94
N GLN A 118 -0.48 4.51 14.13
CA GLN A 118 -1.56 5.48 14.30
C GLN A 118 -1.01 6.91 14.17
N LYS A 119 -1.48 7.68 13.17
CA LYS A 119 -0.92 9.00 12.81
C LYS A 119 -0.92 9.99 13.98
N ASN A 120 -1.95 9.97 14.81
CA ASN A 120 -2.14 10.93 15.91
C ASN A 120 -1.29 10.64 17.15
N THR A 121 -0.97 9.37 17.42
CA THR A 121 -0.32 8.96 18.67
C THR A 121 1.11 8.46 18.45
N GLY A 122 1.44 8.05 17.22
CA GLY A 122 2.69 7.37 16.90
C GLY A 122 2.80 5.97 17.50
N GLU A 123 1.71 5.37 17.99
CA GLU A 123 1.71 3.99 18.47
C GLU A 123 1.92 3.04 17.29
N VAL A 124 2.90 2.15 17.44
CA VAL A 124 3.35 1.19 16.42
C VAL A 124 2.93 -0.20 16.85
N VAL A 125 2.22 -0.88 15.95
CA VAL A 125 1.74 -2.25 16.11
C VAL A 125 2.25 -3.12 14.96
N ILE A 126 2.62 -4.37 15.26
CA ILE A 126 2.87 -5.40 14.24
C ILE A 126 1.72 -6.40 14.30
N TYR A 127 1.05 -6.61 13.17
CA TYR A 127 0.05 -7.65 13.00
C TYR A 127 0.56 -8.71 12.02
N LYS A 128 0.31 -9.98 12.34
CA LYS A 128 0.60 -11.13 11.48
C LYS A 128 -0.67 -11.96 11.38
N GLU A 129 -1.01 -12.37 10.17
CA GLU A 129 -2.08 -13.34 9.96
C GLU A 129 -1.48 -14.73 10.27
N ASP A 130 -2.08 -15.44 11.22
CA ASP A 130 -1.62 -16.76 11.71
C ASP A 130 -1.99 -17.91 10.76
#